data_AF-A0A1N7LUS2-F1
#
_entry.id   AF-A0A1N7LUS2-F1
#
_cell.length_a   1.000
_cell.length_b   1.000
_cell.length_c   1.000
_cell.angle_alpha   90.00
_cell.angle_beta   90.00
_cell.angle_gamma   90.00
#
_symmetry.space_group_name_H-M   'P 1'
#
loop_
_entity.id
_entity.type
_entity.pdbx_description
1 polymer ?
#
loop_
_entity_poly.entity_id
_entity_poly.type
_entity_poly.pdbx_seq_one_letter_code
_entity_poly.pdbx_strand_id
1 'polypeptide(L)'
;MGKKKKKVTKEQLDELKGLRKHLSQQLSVDNKLNTLIQVSQVLRTINVTSTFASNISTEFTGLEVFGERYNNFPKITSVIDDAIDYYDEQLKSF
;
A
#
# COMPACT_ATOMS: atom_id res chain seq x y z
N MET A 1 21.07 20.44 7.59
CA MET A 1 20.10 19.68 8.42
C MET A 1 19.71 18.41 7.69
N GLY A 2 20.33 17.28 8.02
CA GLY A 2 20.04 16.00 7.36
C GLY A 2 18.64 15.55 7.72
N LYS A 3 17.73 15.50 6.75
CA LYS A 3 16.43 14.86 6.90
C LYS A 3 16.71 13.40 7.27
N LYS A 4 16.53 13.04 8.54
CA LYS A 4 16.53 11.63 8.96
C LYS A 4 15.45 10.95 8.13
N LYS A 5 15.83 10.22 7.08
CA LYS A 5 14.93 9.30 6.40
C LYS A 5 14.38 8.40 7.50
N LYS A 6 13.08 8.46 7.78
CA LYS A 6 12.45 7.51 8.70
C LYS A 6 12.78 6.13 8.16
N LYS A 7 13.56 5.36 8.91
CA LYS A 7 13.90 3.99 8.54
C LYS A 7 12.61 3.18 8.68
N VAL A 8 12.23 2.46 7.63
CA VAL A 8 11.18 1.46 7.72
C VAL A 8 11.56 0.41 8.77
N THR A 9 10.61 -0.06 9.56
CA THR A 9 10.83 -1.17 10.49
C THR A 9 10.37 -2.49 9.87
N LYS A 10 10.92 -3.60 10.35
CA LYS A 10 10.49 -4.94 9.91
C LYS A 10 9.00 -5.18 10.18
N GLU A 11 8.50 -4.71 11.31
CA GLU A 11 7.08 -4.80 11.69
C GLU A 11 6.16 -4.09 10.68
N GLN A 12 6.53 -2.88 10.24
CA GLN A 12 5.76 -2.14 9.23
C GLN A 12 5.74 -2.85 7.88
N LEU A 13 6.87 -3.46 7.50
CA LEU A 13 6.94 -4.23 6.27
C LEU A 13 6.12 -5.53 6.36
N ASP A 14 6.17 -6.22 7.51
CA ASP A 14 5.40 -7.43 7.76
C ASP A 14 3.89 -7.14 7.77
N GLU A 15 3.47 -6.00 8.34
CA GLU A 15 2.09 -5.51 8.26
C GLU A 15 1.65 -5.26 6.82
N LEU A 16 2.47 -4.56 6.02
CA LEU A 16 2.19 -4.31 4.60
C LEU A 16 2.08 -5.63 3.80
N LYS A 17 2.97 -6.60 4.05
CA LYS A 17 2.92 -7.95 3.48
C LYS A 17 1.65 -8.70 3.90
N GLY A 18 1.21 -8.53 5.14
CA GLY A 18 -0.04 -9.10 5.65
C GLY A 18 -1.27 -8.54 4.92
N LEU A 19 -1.35 -7.22 4.80
CA LEU A 19 -2.43 -6.54 4.07
C LEU A 19 -2.47 -6.95 2.60
N ARG A 20 -1.30 -7.12 1.96
CA ARG A 20 -1.20 -7.61 0.59
C ARG A 20 -1.78 -9.01 0.40
N LYS A 21 -1.57 -9.92 1.36
CA LYS A 21 -2.15 -11.28 1.36
C LYS A 21 -3.67 -11.25 1.52
N HIS A 22 -4.18 -10.28 2.28
CA HIS A 22 -5.62 -10.09 2.42
C HIS A 22 -6.28 -9.50 1.19
N LEU A 23 -5.55 -8.93 0.24
CA LEU A 23 -6.10 -8.48 -1.05
C LEU A 23 -6.22 -9.66 -2.03
N SER A 24 -7.38 -10.30 -2.04
CA SER A 24 -7.80 -11.27 -3.06
C SER A 24 -8.79 -10.67 -4.07
N GLN A 25 -8.81 -11.23 -5.29
CA GLN A 25 -9.71 -10.77 -6.35
C GLN A 25 -11.20 -10.91 -5.97
N GLN A 26 -11.52 -11.89 -5.11
CA GLN A 26 -12.88 -12.25 -4.69
C GLN A 26 -13.46 -11.37 -3.57
N LEU A 27 -12.72 -10.37 -3.07
CA LEU A 27 -13.24 -9.46 -2.05
C LEU A 27 -14.31 -8.53 -2.61
N SER A 28 -15.31 -8.24 -1.77
CA SER A 28 -16.25 -7.16 -1.98
C SER A 28 -15.51 -5.81 -2.06
N VAL A 29 -16.13 -4.85 -2.74
CA VAL A 29 -15.58 -3.49 -2.89
C VAL A 29 -15.32 -2.84 -1.52
N ASP A 30 -16.21 -2.99 -0.56
CA ASP A 30 -16.05 -2.43 0.80
C ASP A 30 -14.81 -2.99 1.52
N ASN A 31 -14.58 -4.30 1.41
CA ASN A 31 -13.41 -4.91 2.02
C ASN A 31 -12.13 -4.47 1.30
N LYS A 32 -12.16 -4.33 -0.03
CA LYS A 32 -11.04 -3.77 -0.81
C LYS A 32 -10.73 -2.34 -0.36
N LEU A 33 -11.72 -1.47 -0.23
CA LEU A 33 -11.56 -0.10 0.25
C LEU A 33 -10.97 -0.07 1.67
N ASN A 34 -11.51 -0.87 2.59
CA ASN A 34 -11.00 -0.97 3.96
C ASN A 34 -9.54 -1.43 4.02
N THR A 35 -9.17 -2.44 3.24
CA THR A 35 -7.77 -2.90 3.18
C THR A 35 -6.86 -1.84 2.56
N LEU A 36 -7.31 -1.09 1.55
CA LEU A 36 -6.52 -0.02 0.93
C LEU A 36 -6.31 1.18 1.85
N ILE A 37 -7.30 1.51 2.69
CA ILE A 37 -7.13 2.51 3.75
C ILE A 37 -6.02 2.09 4.70
N GLN A 38 -6.02 0.84 5.16
CA GLN A 38 -4.98 0.31 6.06
C GLN A 38 -3.60 0.34 5.39
N VAL A 39 -3.50 -0.08 4.12
CA VAL A 39 -2.26 0.01 3.33
C VAL A 39 -1.77 1.45 3.27
N SER A 40 -2.65 2.41 2.95
CA SER A 40 -2.30 3.84 2.88
C SER A 40 -1.80 4.38 4.23
N GLN A 41 -2.41 3.96 5.34
CA GLN A 41 -1.96 4.32 6.69
C GLN A 41 -0.55 3.79 6.97
N VAL A 42 -0.30 2.49 6.73
CA VAL A 42 1.03 1.89 6.92
C VAL A 42 2.08 2.60 6.06
N LEU A 43 1.78 2.84 4.77
CA LEU A 43 2.69 3.56 3.88
C LEU A 43 3.01 4.97 4.38
N ARG A 44 2.04 5.69 4.95
CA ARG A 44 2.24 7.03 5.53
C ARG A 44 3.04 6.99 6.83
N THR A 45 2.92 5.94 7.64
CA THR A 45 3.76 5.81 8.86
C THR A 45 5.22 5.55 8.50
N ILE A 46 5.47 4.77 7.44
CA ILE A 46 6.81 4.54 6.88
C ILE A 46 7.36 5.84 6.26
N ASN A 47 6.64 6.41 5.29
CA ASN A 47 7.03 7.62 4.60
C ASN A 47 5.82 8.43 4.11
N VAL A 48 5.59 9.57 4.77
CA VAL A 48 4.49 10.50 4.47
C VAL A 48 4.53 11.02 3.03
N THR A 49 5.71 11.14 2.41
CA THR A 49 5.87 11.63 1.03
C THR A 49 6.04 10.49 0.02
N SER A 50 5.69 9.26 0.39
CA SER A 50 5.79 8.12 -0.50
C SER A 50 4.81 8.24 -1.68
N THR A 51 5.32 8.09 -2.90
CA THR A 51 4.50 7.99 -4.11
C THR A 51 3.55 6.79 -4.05
N PHE A 52 3.90 5.73 -3.32
CA PHE A 52 3.03 4.57 -3.11
C PHE A 52 1.72 4.95 -2.42
N ALA A 53 1.76 5.81 -1.38
CA ALA A 53 0.55 6.23 -0.68
C ALA A 53 -0.39 7.07 -1.57
N SER A 54 0.18 7.89 -2.45
CA SER A 54 -0.57 8.67 -3.45
C SER A 54 -1.22 7.77 -4.51
N ASN A 55 -0.48 6.77 -4.99
CA ASN A 55 -0.98 5.80 -5.96
C ASN A 55 -2.16 5.01 -5.37
N ILE A 56 -2.04 4.49 -4.14
CA ILE A 56 -3.13 3.78 -3.45
C ILE A 56 -4.35 4.69 -3.21
N SER A 57 -4.14 5.97 -2.88
CA SER A 57 -5.24 6.92 -2.70
C SER A 57 -6.04 7.16 -4.00
N THR A 58 -5.36 7.15 -5.16
CA THR A 58 -6.04 7.28 -6.47
C THR A 58 -6.94 6.08 -6.74
N GLU A 59 -6.47 4.88 -6.39
CA GLU A 59 -7.22 3.65 -6.57
C GLU A 59 -8.43 3.55 -5.61
N PHE A 60 -8.30 4.11 -4.39
CA PHE A 60 -9.43 4.30 -3.47
C PHE A 60 -10.54 5.13 -4.12
N THR A 61 -10.21 6.31 -4.67
CA THR A 61 -11.18 7.15 -5.37
C THR A 61 -11.80 6.44 -6.57
N GLY A 62 -11.03 5.64 -7.31
CA GLY A 62 -11.54 4.83 -8.40
C GLY A 62 -12.59 3.81 -7.97
N LEU A 63 -12.31 3.05 -6.89
CA LEU A 63 -13.25 2.09 -6.32
C LEU A 63 -14.49 2.77 -5.71
N GLU A 64 -14.32 3.92 -5.05
CA GLU A 64 -15.42 4.69 -4.45
C GLU A 64 -16.38 5.25 -5.52
N VAL A 65 -15.84 5.76 -6.63
CA VAL A 65 -16.64 6.40 -7.69
C VAL A 65 -17.27 5.37 -8.64
N PHE A 66 -16.53 4.33 -9.00
CA PHE A 66 -16.95 3.40 -10.06
C PHE A 66 -17.31 1.99 -9.55
N GLY A 67 -17.11 1.71 -8.25
CA GLY A 67 -17.49 0.45 -7.61
C GLY A 67 -16.91 -0.77 -8.31
N GLU A 68 -17.76 -1.78 -8.54
CA GLU A 68 -17.38 -3.04 -9.19
C GLU A 68 -16.92 -2.88 -10.65
N ARG A 69 -17.24 -1.76 -11.31
CA ARG A 69 -16.76 -1.47 -12.67
C ARG A 69 -15.28 -1.07 -12.71
N TYR A 70 -14.72 -0.70 -11.56
CA TYR A 70 -13.30 -0.37 -11.42
C TYR A 70 -12.46 -1.64 -11.27
N ASN A 71 -12.21 -2.34 -12.37
CA ASN A 71 -11.43 -3.58 -12.36
C ASN A 71 -9.91 -3.34 -12.41
N ASN A 72 -9.41 -2.42 -11.57
CA ASN A 72 -7.99 -2.05 -11.53
C ASN A 72 -7.20 -2.81 -10.45
N PHE A 73 -7.78 -3.90 -9.95
CA PHE A 73 -7.20 -4.71 -8.87
C PHE A 73 -5.77 -5.19 -9.14
N PRO A 74 -5.41 -5.65 -10.36
CA PRO A 74 -4.02 -6.02 -10.65
C PRO A 74 -3.03 -4.87 -10.46
N LYS A 75 -3.41 -3.65 -10.84
CA LYS A 75 -2.59 -2.45 -10.69
C LYS A 75 -2.42 -2.07 -9.21
N ILE A 76 -3.51 -2.15 -8.44
CA ILE A 76 -3.50 -1.93 -7.00
C ILE A 76 -2.50 -2.87 -6.32
N THR A 77 -2.60 -4.17 -6.60
CA THR A 77 -1.71 -5.16 -6.01
C THR A 77 -0.25 -4.94 -6.43
N SER A 78 -0.01 -4.55 -7.69
CA SER A 78 1.34 -4.22 -8.18
C SER A 78 1.97 -3.05 -7.42
N VAL A 79 1.22 -1.97 -7.16
CA VAL A 79 1.74 -0.82 -6.39
C VAL A 79 2.15 -1.23 -4.97
N ILE A 80 1.42 -2.17 -4.36
CA ILE A 80 1.73 -2.69 -3.03
C ILE A 80 2.94 -3.61 -3.08
N ASP A 81 3.04 -4.47 -4.09
CA ASP A 81 4.18 -5.36 -4.31
C ASP A 81 5.47 -4.54 -4.51
N ASP A 82 5.42 -3.50 -5.36
CA ASP A 82 6.55 -2.56 -5.57
C ASP A 82 6.96 -1.85 -4.27
N ALA A 83 5.98 -1.46 -3.44
CA ALA A 83 6.24 -0.83 -2.15
C ALA A 83 6.93 -1.81 -1.19
N ILE A 84 6.47 -3.06 -1.14
CA ILE A 84 7.06 -4.13 -0.33
C ILE A 84 8.51 -4.33 -0.74
N ASP A 85 8.78 -4.49 -2.04
CA ASP A 85 10.12 -4.74 -2.55
C ASP A 85 11.07 -3.57 -2.25
N TYR A 86 10.62 -2.34 -2.50
CA TYR A 86 11.39 -1.13 -2.22
C TYR A 86 11.77 -0.99 -0.73
N TYR A 87 10.85 -1.30 0.18
CA TYR A 87 11.13 -1.21 1.62
C TYR A 87 11.95 -2.41 2.13
N ASP A 88 11.79 -3.59 1.54
CA ASP A 88 12.60 -4.78 1.84
C ASP A 88 14.07 -4.56 1.46
N GLU A 89 14.34 -3.95 0.28
CA GLU A 89 15.67 -3.53 -0.13
C GLU A 89 16.29 -2.49 0.81
N GLN A 90 15.48 -1.52 1.28
CA GLN A 90 15.94 -0.54 2.27
C GLN A 90 16.31 -1.17 3.61
N LEU A 91 15.61 -2.22 4.06
CA LEU A 91 15.96 -2.95 5.27
C LEU A 91 17.25 -3.75 5.10
N LYS A 92 17.47 -4.33 3.92
CA LYS A 92 18.66 -5.13 3.59
C LYS A 92 19.91 -4.30 3.34
N SER A 93 19.76 -3.04 2.94
CA SER A 93 20.86 -2.10 2.68
C SER A 93 21.47 -1.50 3.96
N PHE A 94 21.16 -2.06 5.14
CA PHE A 94 21.73 -1.72 6.44
C PHE A 94 22.44 -2.93 7.04
#